data_AF-A0A355DN98-F1
#
_entry.id   AF-A0A355DN98-F1
#
_cell.length_a   1.000
_cell.length_b   1.000
_cell.length_c   1.000
_cell.angle_alpha   90.00
_cell.angle_beta   90.00
_cell.angle_gamma   90.00
#
_symmetry.space_group_name_H-M   'P 1'
#
loop_
_entity.id
_entity.type
_entity.pdbx_description
1 polymer ?
#
loop_
_entity_poly.entity_id
_entity_poly.type
_entity_poly.pdbx_seq_one_letter_code
_entity_poly.pdbx_strand_id
1 'polypeptide(L)'
;MEKRGKTINILSRFSSFFDSNSTSLLYQFIDVFGYMLEQAETDLLKIMASHHVDKADNQDSQCFSTTQKGDLDKIFALYLEAVGGTSQLMQVNPKDDSYRERLKILIQILRRGASTKQGIIDIAAANLGIIGSDEKSQTAKKQIKIEEYYPQITIIYESKLALGDEFEVNNPNPRFETPEVSITLSSPTPIRLVNPRLVNLQTGQVVEYLGEVKTPQVRLNCLTEETIPLLPPGKSRWRLESLIMAANNQPYPVACFDSSTQSFDDAIFISTEAVVTLKIRLYKLTPGTFTVKIPWHIPGFTEKFDELDKSPRHQIPAIVNRVKAAGVLAVIAYEQRFQEQHQLTDSLFFARQLVLQEEQGQEIHFQLTSQQGYRIEHQISDTLITSGVFDCTYFDSDNRFG
;
A
#
# COMPACT_ATOMS: atom_id res chain seq x y z
N MET A 1 -14.23 -64.09 24.61
CA MET A 1 -13.69 -63.49 23.38
C MET A 1 -14.81 -62.71 22.72
N GLU A 2 -14.67 -61.38 22.64
CA GLU A 2 -15.57 -60.55 21.83
C GLU A 2 -15.52 -61.01 20.37
N LYS A 3 -16.68 -61.24 19.77
CA LYS A 3 -16.74 -61.63 18.36
C LYS A 3 -16.58 -60.39 17.50
N ARG A 4 -15.53 -60.36 16.67
CA ARG A 4 -15.21 -59.25 15.77
C ARG A 4 -16.17 -59.20 14.57
N GLY A 5 -16.47 -57.98 14.12
CA GLY A 5 -17.50 -57.73 13.09
C GLY A 5 -17.16 -58.35 11.74
N LYS A 6 -15.90 -58.26 11.28
CA LYS A 6 -15.49 -58.84 9.99
C LYS A 6 -15.33 -60.36 10.05
N THR A 7 -14.89 -60.91 11.17
CA THR A 7 -14.86 -62.36 11.42
C THR A 7 -16.25 -62.97 11.24
N ILE A 8 -17.29 -62.36 11.84
CA ILE A 8 -18.68 -62.81 11.70
C ILE A 8 -19.19 -62.67 10.26
N ASN A 9 -18.91 -61.53 9.60
CA ASN A 9 -19.33 -61.29 8.22
C ASN A 9 -18.69 -62.23 7.20
N ILE A 10 -17.48 -62.71 7.48
CA ILE A 10 -16.81 -63.70 6.63
C ILE A 10 -17.40 -65.07 6.90
N LEU A 11 -17.56 -65.46 8.17
CA LEU A 11 -18.17 -66.74 8.56
C LEU A 11 -19.60 -66.90 8.03
N SER A 12 -20.40 -65.82 7.99
CA SER A 12 -21.78 -65.86 7.48
C SER A 12 -21.87 -66.14 5.97
N ARG A 13 -20.76 -66.00 5.23
CA ARG A 13 -20.67 -66.31 3.80
C ARG A 13 -20.23 -67.74 3.53
N PHE A 14 -19.76 -68.47 4.54
CA PHE A 14 -19.45 -69.89 4.42
C PHE A 14 -20.71 -70.74 4.56
N SER A 15 -20.74 -71.86 3.84
CA SER A 15 -21.81 -72.85 3.94
C SER A 15 -21.91 -73.43 5.36
N SER A 16 -23.11 -73.81 5.79
CA SER A 16 -23.42 -74.33 7.14
C SER A 16 -22.64 -75.60 7.54
N PHE A 17 -21.97 -76.27 6.61
CA PHE A 17 -21.08 -77.40 6.87
C PHE A 17 -19.83 -77.02 7.67
N PHE A 18 -19.38 -75.77 7.59
CA PHE A 18 -18.18 -75.31 8.28
C PHE A 18 -18.48 -74.98 9.75
N ASP A 19 -17.73 -75.57 10.67
CA ASP A 19 -17.91 -75.34 12.10
C ASP A 19 -17.50 -73.91 12.49
N SER A 20 -18.49 -73.13 12.92
CA SER A 20 -18.37 -71.73 13.33
C SER A 20 -18.09 -71.56 14.83
N ASN A 21 -17.87 -72.66 15.55
CA ASN A 21 -17.45 -72.61 16.94
C ASN A 21 -16.08 -71.96 17.11
N SER A 22 -15.92 -71.18 18.18
CA SER A 22 -14.67 -70.44 18.47
C SER A 22 -13.45 -71.33 18.72
N THR A 23 -13.67 -72.62 18.92
CA THR A 23 -12.63 -73.64 19.09
C THR A 23 -12.20 -74.29 17.79
N SER A 24 -12.92 -74.06 16.68
CA SER A 24 -12.57 -74.64 15.38
C SER A 24 -11.34 -73.95 14.79
N LEU A 25 -10.44 -74.73 14.17
CA LEU A 25 -9.27 -74.19 13.48
C LEU A 25 -9.65 -73.21 12.37
N LEU A 26 -10.78 -73.46 11.71
CA LEU A 26 -11.32 -72.56 10.70
C LEU A 26 -11.74 -71.22 11.30
N TYR A 27 -12.46 -71.23 12.43
CA TYR A 27 -12.83 -69.99 13.12
C TYR A 27 -11.59 -69.21 13.54
N GLN A 28 -10.59 -69.86 14.14
CA GLN A 28 -9.36 -69.20 14.57
C GLN A 28 -8.60 -68.58 13.39
N PHE A 29 -8.52 -69.29 12.26
CA PHE A 29 -7.93 -68.76 11.03
C PHE A 29 -8.70 -67.55 10.50
N ILE A 30 -10.04 -67.66 10.41
CA ILE A 30 -10.89 -66.56 9.94
C ILE A 30 -10.85 -65.38 10.91
N ASP A 31 -10.65 -65.60 12.21
CA ASP A 31 -10.55 -64.53 13.19
C ASP A 31 -9.24 -63.74 13.07
N VAL A 32 -8.11 -64.42 12.83
CA VAL A 32 -6.84 -63.75 12.52
C VAL A 32 -6.96 -62.96 11.21
N PHE A 33 -7.57 -63.56 10.18
CA PHE A 33 -7.76 -62.88 8.89
C PHE A 33 -8.73 -61.69 9.00
N GLY A 34 -9.83 -61.84 9.74
CA GLY A 34 -10.81 -60.80 10.01
C GLY A 34 -10.19 -59.62 10.76
N TYR A 35 -9.34 -59.90 11.75
CA TYR A 35 -8.56 -58.88 12.45
C TYR A 35 -7.60 -58.13 11.52
N MET A 36 -6.84 -58.86 10.68
CA MET A 36 -5.94 -58.23 9.72
C MET A 36 -6.70 -57.34 8.72
N LEU A 37 -7.90 -57.75 8.29
CA LEU A 37 -8.76 -56.92 7.43
C LEU A 37 -9.32 -55.69 8.13
N GLU A 38 -9.68 -55.78 9.41
CA GLU A 38 -10.11 -54.62 10.21
C GLU A 38 -8.96 -53.62 10.41
N GLN A 39 -7.74 -54.12 10.66
CA GLN A 39 -6.55 -53.28 10.74
C GLN A 39 -6.25 -52.62 9.39
N ALA A 40 -6.26 -53.39 8.29
CA ALA A 40 -6.02 -52.87 6.95
C ALA A 40 -7.05 -51.80 6.53
N GLU A 41 -8.33 -51.99 6.87
CA GLU A 41 -9.37 -50.98 6.65
C GLU A 41 -9.12 -49.71 7.48
N THR A 42 -8.76 -49.88 8.76
CA THR A 42 -8.43 -48.76 9.65
C THR A 42 -7.25 -47.96 9.11
N ASP A 43 -6.20 -48.64 8.66
CA ASP A 43 -5.01 -48.03 8.07
C ASP A 43 -5.34 -47.32 6.76
N LEU A 44 -6.16 -47.93 5.90
CA LEU A 44 -6.59 -47.31 4.64
C LEU A 44 -7.45 -46.06 4.90
N LEU A 45 -8.35 -46.08 5.88
CA LEU A 45 -9.12 -44.91 6.30
C LEU A 45 -8.22 -43.80 6.86
N LYS A 46 -7.19 -44.13 7.63
CA LYS A 46 -6.18 -43.16 8.09
C LYS A 46 -5.42 -42.54 6.93
N ILE A 47 -4.96 -43.35 5.97
CA ILE A 47 -4.27 -42.85 4.77
C ILE A 47 -5.21 -41.94 3.97
N MET A 48 -6.45 -42.33 3.72
CA MET A 48 -7.41 -41.46 3.04
C MET A 48 -7.63 -40.14 3.79
N ALA A 49 -7.78 -40.18 5.12
CA ALA A 49 -7.94 -39.00 5.95
C ALA A 49 -6.72 -38.07 5.89
N SER A 50 -5.50 -38.62 5.87
CA SER A 50 -4.24 -37.86 5.83
C SER A 50 -4.07 -36.98 4.59
N HIS A 51 -4.80 -37.26 3.49
CA HIS A 51 -4.74 -36.49 2.25
C HIS A 51 -5.80 -35.37 2.16
N HIS A 52 -6.71 -35.27 3.13
CA HIS A 52 -7.78 -34.27 3.13
C HIS A 52 -7.55 -33.22 4.21
N VAL A 53 -7.55 -31.93 3.83
CA VAL A 53 -7.38 -30.79 4.75
C VAL A 53 -8.37 -30.81 5.92
N ASP A 54 -9.56 -31.39 5.76
CA ASP A 54 -10.56 -31.50 6.82
C ASP A 54 -10.27 -32.58 7.86
N LYS A 55 -9.53 -33.64 7.49
CA LYS A 55 -9.35 -34.84 8.31
C LYS A 55 -7.90 -35.19 8.62
N ALA A 56 -6.94 -34.56 7.93
CA ALA A 56 -5.53 -34.80 8.13
C ALA A 56 -5.12 -34.46 9.56
N ASP A 57 -4.35 -35.35 10.19
CA ASP A 57 -3.91 -35.20 11.57
C ASP A 57 -2.63 -34.34 11.64
N ASN A 58 -2.43 -33.69 12.78
CA ASN A 58 -1.26 -32.88 13.10
C ASN A 58 -0.71 -33.15 14.51
N GLN A 59 -1.19 -34.18 15.22
CA GLN A 59 -0.88 -34.45 16.64
C GLN A 59 0.61 -34.58 16.95
N ASP A 60 1.42 -35.12 16.03
CA ASP A 60 2.86 -35.35 16.21
C ASP A 60 3.75 -34.31 15.51
N SER A 61 3.18 -33.24 14.95
CA SER A 61 3.97 -32.26 14.22
C SER A 61 4.78 -31.36 15.16
N GLN A 62 6.09 -31.29 14.94
CA GLN A 62 7.00 -30.38 15.64
C GLN A 62 7.29 -29.13 14.81
N CYS A 63 6.27 -28.60 14.13
CA CYS A 63 6.36 -27.46 13.24
C CYS A 63 7.00 -27.70 11.87
N PHE A 64 6.71 -26.78 10.95
CA PHE A 64 7.08 -26.86 9.53
C PHE A 64 8.59 -26.97 9.25
N SER A 65 9.45 -26.59 10.21
CA SER A 65 10.92 -26.60 10.07
C SER A 65 11.61 -27.88 10.52
N THR A 66 10.90 -28.85 11.07
CA THR A 66 11.50 -30.12 11.48
C THR A 66 11.24 -31.21 10.44
N THR A 67 12.02 -32.29 10.49
CA THR A 67 11.79 -33.49 9.66
C THR A 67 10.52 -34.24 10.05
N GLN A 68 9.96 -33.97 11.25
CA GLN A 68 8.72 -34.54 11.75
C GLN A 68 7.53 -33.62 11.45
N LYS A 69 7.05 -33.70 10.21
CA LYS A 69 5.84 -33.00 9.76
C LYS A 69 4.62 -33.88 9.96
N GLY A 70 3.56 -33.33 10.56
CA GLY A 70 2.23 -33.91 10.53
C GLY A 70 1.65 -33.93 9.10
N ASP A 71 0.57 -34.68 8.89
CA ASP A 71 0.00 -34.84 7.55
C ASP A 71 -0.58 -33.54 7.01
N LEU A 72 -1.22 -32.74 7.88
CA LEU A 72 -1.68 -31.40 7.52
C LEU A 72 -0.54 -30.48 7.07
N ASP A 73 0.64 -30.61 7.67
CA ASP A 73 1.82 -29.84 7.31
C ASP A 73 2.49 -30.30 6.03
N LYS A 74 2.40 -31.59 5.72
CA LYS A 74 2.83 -32.11 4.41
C LYS A 74 1.94 -31.56 3.30
N ILE A 75 0.61 -31.55 3.51
CA ILE A 75 -0.33 -30.92 2.56
C ILE A 75 0.00 -29.43 2.41
N PHE A 76 0.21 -28.73 3.52
CA PHE A 76 0.59 -27.32 3.45
C PHE A 76 1.92 -27.13 2.74
N ALA A 77 2.91 -28.00 2.95
CA ALA A 77 4.20 -27.88 2.29
C ALA A 77 4.10 -27.98 0.77
N LEU A 78 3.32 -28.94 0.28
CA LEU A 78 3.01 -29.07 -1.15
C LEU A 78 2.30 -27.82 -1.68
N TYR A 79 1.38 -27.27 -0.89
CA TYR A 79 0.68 -26.05 -1.25
C TYR A 79 1.62 -24.84 -1.34
N LEU A 80 2.55 -24.71 -0.39
CA LEU A 80 3.59 -23.68 -0.44
C LEU A 80 4.49 -23.86 -1.65
N GLU A 81 4.96 -25.07 -1.90
CA GLU A 81 5.81 -25.39 -3.05
C GLU A 81 5.14 -25.05 -4.38
N ALA A 82 3.86 -25.40 -4.55
CA ALA A 82 3.07 -25.06 -5.74
C ALA A 82 2.88 -23.55 -5.95
N VAL A 83 2.88 -22.77 -4.86
CA VAL A 83 2.80 -21.30 -4.87
C VAL A 83 4.21 -20.68 -4.99
N GLY A 84 5.26 -21.50 -5.12
CA GLY A 84 6.66 -21.09 -5.22
C GLY A 84 7.33 -20.76 -3.89
N GLY A 85 6.70 -21.12 -2.77
CA GLY A 85 6.93 -20.82 -1.35
C GLY A 85 8.22 -21.36 -0.71
N THR A 86 8.94 -20.48 -0.02
CA THR A 86 10.08 -20.79 0.87
C THR A 86 9.58 -21.24 2.24
N SER A 87 10.45 -21.93 2.99
CA SER A 87 10.31 -22.45 4.37
C SER A 87 9.92 -21.45 5.48
N GLN A 88 9.51 -20.23 5.12
CA GLN A 88 9.26 -19.11 6.03
C GLN A 88 7.80 -18.97 6.46
N LEU A 89 6.88 -19.71 5.82
CA LEU A 89 5.49 -19.85 6.27
C LEU A 89 5.45 -20.85 7.42
N MET A 90 6.07 -20.45 8.53
CA MET A 90 6.14 -21.25 9.73
C MET A 90 4.84 -21.12 10.51
N GLN A 91 4.39 -22.25 11.05
CA GLN A 91 3.26 -22.35 11.95
C GLN A 91 3.37 -21.39 13.12
N VAL A 92 2.24 -20.79 13.46
CA VAL A 92 2.06 -20.02 14.69
C VAL A 92 1.80 -20.95 15.88
N ASN A 93 1.17 -22.12 15.64
CA ASN A 93 1.11 -23.25 16.58
C ASN A 93 0.50 -24.49 15.86
N PRO A 94 1.14 -25.68 15.81
CA PRO A 94 0.59 -26.88 15.15
C PRO A 94 -0.71 -27.40 15.77
N LYS A 95 -0.97 -27.08 17.04
CA LYS A 95 -2.08 -27.63 17.84
C LYS A 95 -3.33 -26.75 17.88
N ASP A 96 -3.32 -25.62 17.19
CA ASP A 96 -4.45 -24.68 17.20
C ASP A 96 -5.43 -25.01 16.07
N ASP A 97 -6.71 -25.22 16.39
CA ASP A 97 -7.79 -25.40 15.42
C ASP A 97 -7.85 -24.23 14.41
N SER A 98 -7.38 -23.03 14.81
CA SER A 98 -7.25 -21.87 13.95
C SER A 98 -6.33 -22.10 12.74
N TYR A 99 -5.35 -23.00 12.85
CA TYR A 99 -4.40 -23.30 11.77
C TYR A 99 -5.08 -23.97 10.58
N ARG A 100 -5.93 -24.98 10.84
CA ARG A 100 -6.68 -25.67 9.78
C ARG A 100 -7.61 -24.72 9.04
N GLU A 101 -8.30 -23.85 9.78
CA GLU A 101 -9.19 -22.85 9.18
C GLU A 101 -8.42 -21.78 8.39
N ARG A 102 -7.26 -21.33 8.88
CA ARG A 102 -6.36 -20.43 8.13
C ARG A 102 -5.93 -21.06 6.81
N LEU A 103 -5.58 -22.34 6.79
CA LEU A 103 -5.20 -23.07 5.58
C LEU A 103 -6.34 -23.12 4.56
N LYS A 104 -7.56 -23.46 5.01
CA LYS A 104 -8.74 -23.47 4.13
C LYS A 104 -8.99 -22.11 3.51
N ILE A 105 -8.88 -21.04 4.29
CA ILE A 105 -9.07 -19.67 3.80
C ILE A 105 -7.99 -19.31 2.77
N LEU A 106 -6.71 -19.59 3.06
CA LEU A 106 -5.63 -19.36 2.11
C LEU A 106 -5.86 -20.11 0.78
N ILE A 107 -6.30 -21.37 0.85
CA ILE A 107 -6.71 -22.17 -0.33
C ILE A 107 -7.83 -21.49 -1.11
N GLN A 108 -8.87 -21.03 -0.43
CA GLN A 108 -9.98 -20.34 -1.09
C GLN A 108 -9.55 -19.03 -1.73
N ILE A 109 -8.66 -18.25 -1.09
CA ILE A 109 -8.19 -16.97 -1.63
C ILE A 109 -7.37 -17.20 -2.91
N LEU A 110 -6.42 -18.14 -2.90
CA LEU A 110 -5.63 -18.41 -4.11
C LEU A 110 -6.51 -18.94 -5.25
N ARG A 111 -7.51 -19.78 -4.94
CA ARG A 111 -8.48 -20.25 -5.95
C ARG A 111 -9.30 -19.13 -6.58
N ARG A 112 -9.60 -18.06 -5.84
CA ARG A 112 -10.37 -16.90 -6.32
C ARG A 112 -9.52 -15.87 -7.07
N GLY A 113 -8.19 -15.91 -6.91
CA GLY A 113 -7.27 -14.97 -7.53
C GLY A 113 -6.53 -14.12 -6.50
N ALA A 114 -5.36 -14.58 -6.10
CA ALA A 114 -4.47 -13.96 -5.12
C ALA A 114 -3.88 -12.62 -5.54
N SER A 115 -3.72 -12.42 -6.86
CA SER A 115 -3.07 -11.26 -7.46
C SER A 115 -3.96 -10.02 -7.57
N THR A 116 -5.18 -10.07 -7.03
CA THR A 116 -6.09 -8.94 -6.99
C THR A 116 -5.86 -8.10 -5.73
N LYS A 117 -6.24 -6.82 -5.75
CA LYS A 117 -6.19 -5.94 -4.56
C LYS A 117 -6.86 -6.59 -3.35
N GLN A 118 -8.05 -7.16 -3.55
CA GLN A 118 -8.78 -7.85 -2.50
C GLN A 118 -8.08 -9.15 -2.07
N GLY A 119 -7.55 -9.93 -3.01
CA GLY A 119 -6.80 -11.16 -2.71
C GLY A 119 -5.56 -10.90 -1.86
N ILE A 120 -4.80 -9.84 -2.14
CA ILE A 120 -3.62 -9.45 -1.34
C ILE A 120 -4.04 -9.04 0.08
N ILE A 121 -5.12 -8.26 0.23
CA ILE A 121 -5.68 -7.89 1.54
C ILE A 121 -6.11 -9.14 2.31
N ASP A 122 -6.82 -10.07 1.65
CA ASP A 122 -7.32 -11.28 2.29
C ASP A 122 -6.20 -12.23 2.72
N ILE A 123 -5.11 -12.31 1.96
CA ILE A 123 -3.92 -13.07 2.34
C ILE A 123 -3.23 -12.45 3.54
N ALA A 124 -3.02 -11.13 3.53
CA ALA A 124 -2.43 -10.41 4.66
C ALA A 124 -3.30 -10.60 5.92
N ALA A 125 -4.62 -10.47 5.79
CA ALA A 125 -5.58 -10.66 6.88
C ALA A 125 -5.59 -12.09 7.43
N ALA A 126 -5.62 -13.10 6.56
CA ALA A 126 -5.57 -14.51 6.96
C ALA A 126 -4.27 -14.82 7.72
N ASN A 127 -3.15 -14.20 7.33
CA ASN A 127 -1.89 -14.33 8.05
C ASN A 127 -1.89 -13.70 9.44
N LEU A 128 -2.63 -12.62 9.62
CA LEU A 128 -2.82 -11.96 10.90
C LEU A 128 -3.90 -12.65 11.76
N GLY A 129 -4.37 -13.83 11.36
CA GLY A 129 -5.40 -14.57 12.11
C GLY A 129 -6.80 -13.97 12.01
N ILE A 130 -7.03 -13.05 11.06
CA ILE A 130 -8.35 -12.46 10.80
C ILE A 130 -9.16 -13.46 9.95
N ILE A 131 -9.68 -14.47 10.63
CA ILE A 131 -10.34 -15.66 10.06
C ILE A 131 -11.84 -15.53 10.36
N GLY A 132 -12.62 -15.03 9.39
CA GLY A 132 -14.06 -14.93 9.55
C GLY A 132 -14.74 -13.86 8.69
N SER A 133 -16.06 -13.97 8.62
CA SER A 133 -16.96 -12.98 7.99
C SER A 133 -17.74 -12.17 9.02
N ASP A 134 -17.41 -12.32 10.31
CA ASP A 134 -18.00 -11.57 11.41
C ASP A 134 -17.64 -10.09 11.33
N GLU A 135 -18.44 -9.26 11.99
CA GLU A 135 -18.32 -7.79 11.91
C GLU A 135 -16.96 -7.30 12.43
N LYS A 136 -16.37 -7.97 13.42
CA LYS A 136 -15.02 -7.65 13.93
C LYS A 136 -13.95 -7.96 12.89
N SER A 137 -13.98 -9.14 12.27
CA SER A 137 -13.05 -9.51 11.20
C SER A 137 -13.17 -8.61 9.98
N GLN A 138 -14.39 -8.24 9.58
CA GLN A 138 -14.59 -7.32 8.46
C GLN A 138 -14.05 -5.92 8.78
N THR A 139 -14.28 -5.44 10.00
CA THR A 139 -13.77 -4.13 10.45
C THR A 139 -12.25 -4.14 10.48
N ALA A 140 -11.64 -5.21 11.00
CA ALA A 140 -10.19 -5.42 11.00
C ALA A 140 -9.61 -5.45 9.58
N LYS A 141 -10.21 -6.21 8.66
CA LYS A 141 -9.80 -6.27 7.25
C LYS A 141 -9.81 -4.91 6.56
N LYS A 142 -10.82 -4.08 6.82
CA LYS A 142 -10.93 -2.72 6.25
C LYS A 142 -9.81 -1.77 6.70
N GLN A 143 -9.10 -2.10 7.78
CA GLN A 143 -7.96 -1.29 8.22
C GLN A 143 -6.71 -1.55 7.38
N ILE A 144 -6.61 -2.72 6.73
CA ILE A 144 -5.53 -3.04 5.79
C ILE A 144 -5.83 -2.34 4.46
N LYS A 145 -4.90 -1.50 4.00
CA LYS A 145 -5.08 -0.68 2.79
C LYS A 145 -3.98 -0.94 1.78
N ILE A 146 -4.34 -0.89 0.50
CA ILE A 146 -3.37 -0.91 -0.59
C ILE A 146 -3.41 0.44 -1.30
N GLU A 147 -2.28 1.12 -1.28
CA GLU A 147 -2.02 2.38 -2.00
C GLU A 147 -1.23 2.05 -3.28
N GLU A 148 -1.86 2.30 -4.42
CA GLU A 148 -1.26 2.09 -5.74
C GLU A 148 -0.67 3.41 -6.24
N TYR A 149 0.54 3.35 -6.80
CA TYR A 149 1.17 4.54 -7.37
C TYR A 149 0.79 4.65 -8.85
N TYR A 150 -0.11 5.58 -9.14
CA TYR A 150 -0.54 5.91 -10.50
C TYR A 150 0.40 6.92 -11.16
N PRO A 151 0.58 6.87 -12.49
CA PRO A 151 1.29 7.92 -13.21
C PRO A 151 0.66 9.29 -12.96
N GLN A 152 1.45 10.25 -12.48
CA GLN A 152 0.97 11.60 -12.20
C GLN A 152 1.51 12.59 -13.24
N ILE A 153 0.63 13.48 -13.71
CA ILE A 153 1.04 14.63 -14.52
C ILE A 153 1.87 15.54 -13.62
N THR A 154 3.15 15.69 -13.94
CA THR A 154 4.09 16.53 -13.20
C THR A 154 4.57 17.67 -14.08
N ILE A 155 4.77 18.85 -13.49
CA ILE A 155 5.40 19.99 -14.17
C ILE A 155 6.90 19.74 -14.16
N ILE A 156 7.49 19.63 -15.35
CA ILE A 156 8.94 19.39 -15.51
C ILE A 156 9.71 20.65 -15.87
N TYR A 157 9.02 21.67 -16.35
CA TYR A 157 9.61 22.94 -16.68
C TYR A 157 8.56 24.04 -16.54
N GLU A 158 8.93 25.12 -15.86
CA GLU A 158 8.14 26.35 -15.74
C GLU A 158 9.11 27.52 -15.64
N SER A 159 9.13 28.38 -16.66
CA SER A 159 9.99 29.57 -16.66
C SER A 159 9.41 30.68 -17.54
N LYS A 160 9.82 31.91 -17.26
CA LYS A 160 9.60 33.06 -18.11
C LYS A 160 10.70 33.12 -19.16
N LEU A 161 10.32 33.23 -20.44
CA LEU A 161 11.22 33.19 -21.59
C LEU A 161 10.99 34.40 -22.50
N ALA A 162 12.07 34.96 -23.00
CA ALA A 162 12.09 35.85 -24.16
C ALA A 162 12.10 35.03 -25.46
N LEU A 163 11.82 35.70 -26.57
CA LEU A 163 11.89 35.05 -27.89
C LEU A 163 13.36 34.82 -28.25
N GLY A 164 13.68 33.60 -28.67
CA GLY A 164 15.05 33.15 -28.95
C GLY A 164 15.79 32.55 -27.76
N ASP A 165 15.21 32.57 -26.55
CA ASP A 165 15.82 31.92 -25.40
C ASP A 165 15.94 30.41 -25.61
N GLU A 166 17.12 29.89 -25.28
CA GLU A 166 17.39 28.47 -25.20
C GLU A 166 17.19 27.97 -23.77
N PHE A 167 16.55 26.81 -23.63
CA PHE A 167 16.30 26.20 -22.33
C PHE A 167 16.47 24.68 -22.39
N GLU A 168 16.76 24.11 -21.22
CA GLU A 168 16.93 22.66 -21.06
C GLU A 168 15.72 22.06 -20.35
N VAL A 169 15.20 20.98 -20.93
CA VAL A 169 14.08 20.21 -20.39
C VAL A 169 14.56 18.79 -20.10
N ASN A 170 14.29 18.31 -18.89
CA ASN A 170 14.65 16.96 -18.48
C ASN A 170 13.42 16.05 -18.48
N ASN A 171 13.42 15.01 -19.33
CA ASN A 171 12.47 13.92 -19.25
C ASN A 171 12.96 12.90 -18.20
N PRO A 172 12.27 12.73 -17.06
CA PRO A 172 12.65 11.75 -16.05
C PRO A 172 12.31 10.31 -16.45
N ASN A 173 11.55 10.09 -17.54
CA ASN A 173 11.17 8.77 -17.99
C ASN A 173 12.29 8.11 -18.81
N PRO A 174 12.42 6.77 -18.78
CA PRO A 174 13.42 6.03 -19.54
C PRO A 174 13.10 5.91 -21.03
N ARG A 175 11.96 6.44 -21.49
CA ARG A 175 11.47 6.35 -22.86
C ARG A 175 10.95 7.72 -23.33
N PHE A 176 10.69 7.83 -24.64
CA PHE A 176 10.09 9.02 -25.22
C PHE A 176 8.65 9.17 -24.73
N GLU A 177 8.29 10.36 -24.29
CA GLU A 177 6.93 10.68 -23.85
C GLU A 177 6.40 11.94 -24.52
N THR A 178 5.08 12.04 -24.58
CA THR A 178 4.37 13.19 -25.14
C THR A 178 4.11 14.23 -24.05
N PRO A 179 4.83 15.37 -24.05
CA PRO A 179 4.61 16.40 -23.04
C PRO A 179 3.38 17.23 -23.39
N GLU A 180 2.64 17.75 -22.41
CA GLU A 180 1.70 18.85 -22.58
C GLU A 180 2.44 20.18 -22.50
N VAL A 181 2.49 20.90 -23.61
CA VAL A 181 3.16 22.20 -23.69
C VAL A 181 2.13 23.32 -23.71
N SER A 182 2.27 24.26 -22.79
CA SER A 182 1.44 25.46 -22.74
C SER A 182 2.28 26.71 -22.55
N ILE A 183 1.90 27.77 -23.24
CA ILE A 183 2.48 29.10 -23.09
C ILE A 183 1.43 30.04 -22.51
N THR A 184 1.86 30.92 -21.61
CA THR A 184 1.03 31.99 -21.05
C THR A 184 1.69 33.32 -21.37
N LEU A 185 0.98 34.25 -22.01
CA LEU A 185 1.48 35.59 -22.30
C LEU A 185 1.67 36.38 -21.00
N SER A 186 2.83 37.00 -20.84
CA SER A 186 3.08 37.95 -19.76
C SER A 186 2.31 39.25 -20.09
N SER A 187 1.25 39.54 -19.35
CA SER A 187 0.49 40.80 -19.51
C SER A 187 1.20 41.96 -18.81
N PRO A 188 1.19 43.20 -19.36
CA PRO A 188 0.72 43.61 -20.68
C PRO A 188 1.90 43.68 -21.67
N THR A 189 2.02 42.70 -22.56
CA THR A 189 2.98 42.75 -23.66
C THR A 189 2.31 43.42 -24.88
N PRO A 190 2.90 44.48 -25.47
CA PRO A 190 2.37 45.13 -26.68
C PRO A 190 2.56 44.28 -27.95
N ILE A 191 3.16 43.09 -27.82
CA ILE A 191 3.61 42.23 -28.89
C ILE A 191 2.55 41.15 -29.16
N ARG A 192 2.08 41.07 -30.40
CA ARG A 192 1.17 40.01 -30.86
C ARG A 192 1.99 38.85 -31.42
N LEU A 193 1.99 37.73 -30.70
CA LEU A 193 2.66 36.50 -31.13
C LEU A 193 1.79 35.75 -32.15
N VAL A 194 2.40 35.38 -33.27
CA VAL A 194 1.81 34.55 -34.33
C VAL A 194 2.71 33.35 -34.55
N ASN A 195 2.12 32.17 -34.67
CA ASN A 195 2.82 30.91 -34.89
C ASN A 195 3.96 30.64 -33.89
N PRO A 196 3.73 30.73 -32.56
CA PRO A 196 4.77 30.39 -31.60
C PRO A 196 5.10 28.91 -31.71
N ARG A 197 6.40 28.61 -31.78
CA ARG A 197 6.93 27.26 -31.93
C ARG A 197 8.12 27.02 -31.01
N LEU A 198 8.24 25.78 -30.55
CA LEU A 198 9.42 25.28 -29.85
C LEU A 198 10.20 24.37 -30.79
N VAL A 199 11.50 24.62 -30.92
CA VAL A 199 12.39 23.82 -31.76
C VAL A 199 13.38 23.07 -30.88
N ASN A 200 13.43 21.75 -31.00
CA ASN A 200 14.44 20.93 -30.37
C ASN A 200 15.75 21.06 -31.14
N LEU A 201 16.78 21.59 -30.51
CA LEU A 201 18.07 21.87 -31.16
C LEU A 201 18.89 20.60 -31.45
N GLN A 202 18.54 19.47 -30.83
CA GLN A 202 19.23 18.19 -31.02
C GLN A 202 18.55 17.32 -32.08
N THR A 203 17.21 17.29 -32.10
CA THR A 203 16.44 16.41 -33.01
C THR A 203 15.83 17.16 -34.19
N GLY A 204 15.80 18.49 -34.17
CA GLY A 204 15.10 19.31 -35.17
C GLY A 204 13.57 19.25 -35.05
N GLN A 205 13.02 18.60 -34.02
CA GLN A 205 11.59 18.49 -33.83
C GLN A 205 10.96 19.84 -33.48
N VAL A 206 9.80 20.13 -34.08
CA VAL A 206 9.07 21.39 -33.90
C VAL A 206 7.72 21.12 -33.22
N VAL A 207 7.35 21.97 -32.25
CA VAL A 207 6.04 21.99 -31.59
C VAL A 207 5.46 23.37 -31.76
N GLU A 208 4.42 23.53 -32.56
CA GLU A 208 3.91 24.84 -32.95
C GLU A 208 2.41 24.99 -32.73
N TYR A 209 2.00 26.21 -32.38
CA TYR A 209 0.61 26.62 -32.42
C TYR A 209 0.37 27.41 -33.69
N LEU A 210 -0.58 26.99 -34.52
CA LEU A 210 -0.92 27.71 -35.75
C LEU A 210 -1.92 28.83 -35.45
N GLY A 211 -1.52 30.08 -35.71
CA GLY A 211 -2.35 31.27 -35.59
C GLY A 211 -1.83 32.30 -34.58
N GLU A 212 -2.63 33.35 -34.40
CA GLU A 212 -2.36 34.44 -33.45
C GLU A 212 -2.78 34.02 -32.03
N VAL A 213 -1.91 34.27 -31.05
CA VAL A 213 -2.18 34.05 -29.63
C VAL A 213 -3.13 35.12 -29.11
N LYS A 214 -4.44 34.87 -29.24
CA LYS A 214 -5.50 35.80 -28.78
C LYS A 214 -5.86 35.64 -27.31
N THR A 215 -5.63 34.46 -26.75
CA THR A 215 -5.92 34.15 -25.35
C THR A 215 -4.65 34.27 -24.50
N PRO A 216 -4.77 34.61 -23.20
CA PRO A 216 -3.61 34.74 -22.32
C PRO A 216 -2.86 33.42 -22.14
N GLN A 217 -3.50 32.28 -22.40
CA GLN A 217 -2.88 30.96 -22.38
C GLN A 217 -3.26 30.18 -23.64
N VAL A 218 -2.27 29.50 -24.23
CA VAL A 218 -2.43 28.65 -25.41
C VAL A 218 -1.65 27.35 -25.22
N ARG A 219 -2.20 26.23 -25.73
CA ARG A 219 -1.51 24.94 -25.81
C ARG A 219 -0.88 24.78 -27.18
N LEU A 220 0.42 24.45 -27.21
CA LEU A 220 1.17 24.30 -28.46
C LEU A 220 0.97 22.93 -29.14
N ASN A 221 0.35 21.96 -28.46
CA ASN A 221 0.15 20.60 -29.00
C ASN A 221 -1.12 20.44 -29.85
N CYS A 222 -1.75 21.53 -30.25
CA CYS A 222 -3.03 21.50 -30.92
C CYS A 222 -2.80 21.85 -32.40
N LEU A 223 -2.90 20.85 -33.30
CA LEU A 223 -3.59 20.93 -34.61
C LEU A 223 -2.91 20.31 -35.86
N THR A 224 -1.82 19.53 -35.76
CA THR A 224 -1.40 18.69 -36.91
C THR A 224 -1.27 17.22 -36.53
N GLU A 225 -2.05 16.36 -37.18
CA GLU A 225 -2.06 14.90 -36.97
C GLU A 225 -0.72 14.23 -37.30
N GLU A 226 0.24 14.95 -37.87
CA GLU A 226 1.48 14.39 -38.41
C GLU A 226 2.69 14.43 -37.46
N THR A 227 2.70 15.29 -36.43
CA THR A 227 3.88 15.39 -35.53
C THR A 227 3.48 15.54 -34.07
N ILE A 228 3.36 14.40 -33.39
CA ILE A 228 3.22 14.36 -31.94
C ILE A 228 4.57 14.77 -31.32
N PRO A 229 4.62 15.78 -30.42
CA PRO A 229 5.85 16.18 -29.76
C PRO A 229 6.38 15.03 -28.89
N LEU A 230 7.64 14.63 -29.09
CA LEU A 230 8.28 13.54 -28.35
C LEU A 230 9.48 14.09 -27.60
N LEU A 231 9.43 14.03 -26.27
CA LEU A 231 10.55 14.43 -25.43
C LEU A 231 11.50 13.24 -25.25
N PRO A 232 12.76 13.30 -25.71
CA PRO A 232 13.71 12.21 -25.53
C PRO A 232 14.03 11.98 -24.04
N PRO A 233 14.42 10.76 -23.64
CA PRO A 233 14.82 10.49 -22.27
C PRO A 233 16.03 11.34 -21.87
N GLY A 234 16.01 11.89 -20.65
CA GLY A 234 17.06 12.76 -20.13
C GLY A 234 16.94 14.22 -20.60
N LYS A 235 18.08 14.90 -20.74
CA LYS A 235 18.17 16.33 -21.02
C LYS A 235 18.04 16.61 -22.51
N SER A 236 17.17 17.54 -22.86
CA SER A 236 17.00 18.05 -24.23
C SER A 236 17.01 19.57 -24.26
N ARG A 237 17.58 20.14 -25.32
CA ARG A 237 17.68 21.60 -25.50
C ARG A 237 16.66 22.08 -26.51
N TRP A 238 15.93 23.12 -26.12
CA TRP A 238 14.83 23.69 -26.88
C TRP A 238 15.00 25.19 -27.01
N ARG A 239 14.48 25.75 -28.09
CA ARG A 239 14.44 27.20 -28.33
C ARG A 239 13.01 27.65 -28.62
N LEU A 240 12.62 28.78 -28.06
CA LEU A 240 11.35 29.43 -28.36
C LEU A 240 11.50 30.35 -29.58
N GLU A 241 10.69 30.13 -30.60
CA GLU A 241 10.63 30.95 -31.80
C GLU A 241 9.18 31.39 -32.04
N SER A 242 8.97 32.54 -32.66
CA SER A 242 7.63 33.00 -33.03
C SER A 242 7.73 34.02 -34.15
N LEU A 243 6.64 34.21 -34.88
CA LEU A 243 6.43 35.41 -35.68
C LEU A 243 5.85 36.51 -34.77
N ILE A 244 6.25 37.75 -34.99
CA ILE A 244 5.63 38.92 -34.37
C ILE A 244 4.89 39.71 -35.43
N MET A 245 3.64 40.10 -35.14
CA MET A 245 2.93 41.07 -35.97
C MET A 245 3.38 42.48 -35.62
N ALA A 246 4.04 43.15 -36.55
CA ALA A 246 4.40 44.56 -36.41
C ALA A 246 3.19 45.48 -36.69
N ALA A 247 3.35 46.78 -36.43
CA ALA A 247 2.30 47.78 -36.61
C ALA A 247 1.77 47.89 -38.06
N ASN A 248 2.56 47.46 -39.05
CA ASN A 248 2.17 47.38 -40.46
C ASN A 248 1.36 46.11 -40.80
N ASN A 249 0.99 45.31 -39.80
CA ASN A 249 0.24 44.07 -39.93
C ASN A 249 0.93 43.01 -40.80
N GLN A 250 2.26 43.07 -40.92
CA GLN A 250 3.08 42.03 -41.54
C GLN A 250 3.75 41.17 -40.44
N PRO A 251 3.76 39.83 -40.59
CA PRO A 251 4.45 38.94 -39.67
C PRO A 251 5.95 38.98 -39.94
N TYR A 252 6.73 39.23 -38.90
CA TYR A 252 8.18 39.18 -38.96
C TYR A 252 8.71 37.97 -38.19
N PRO A 253 9.65 37.21 -38.75
CA PRO A 253 10.27 36.09 -38.07
C PRO A 253 11.22 36.57 -36.98
N VAL A 254 11.05 36.02 -35.77
CA VAL A 254 11.85 36.39 -34.61
C VAL A 254 12.48 35.15 -34.03
N ALA A 255 13.82 35.17 -33.98
CA ALA A 255 14.62 34.02 -33.58
C ALA A 255 14.30 32.72 -34.35
N CYS A 256 13.61 32.83 -35.50
CA CYS A 256 13.51 31.75 -36.47
C CYS A 256 14.81 31.76 -37.26
N PHE A 257 15.49 30.62 -37.39
CA PHE A 257 16.71 30.48 -38.17
C PHE A 257 16.48 29.41 -39.24
N ASP A 258 15.64 29.71 -40.21
CA ASP A 258 15.40 28.82 -41.35
C ASP A 258 16.23 29.32 -42.54
N SER A 259 17.23 28.51 -42.91
CA SER A 259 18.21 28.82 -43.96
C SER A 259 17.60 29.01 -45.36
N SER A 260 16.31 28.69 -45.55
CA SER A 260 15.66 28.72 -46.86
C SER A 260 15.02 30.06 -47.23
N THR A 261 14.77 30.96 -46.27
CA THR A 261 13.89 32.14 -46.49
C THR A 261 14.38 33.46 -45.90
N GLN A 262 15.54 33.52 -45.25
CA GLN A 262 15.98 34.72 -44.52
C GLN A 262 17.17 35.41 -45.18
N SER A 263 16.94 36.61 -45.73
CA SER A 263 17.98 37.61 -45.98
C SER A 263 18.54 38.10 -44.64
N PHE A 264 19.87 38.26 -44.55
CA PHE A 264 20.56 38.76 -43.36
C PHE A 264 20.09 40.18 -42.93
N ASP A 265 19.43 40.90 -43.84
CA ASP A 265 18.97 42.28 -43.68
C ASP A 265 17.59 42.42 -42.97
N ASP A 266 16.86 41.33 -42.71
CA ASP A 266 15.52 41.35 -42.08
C ASP A 266 15.52 41.03 -40.58
N ALA A 267 16.70 40.99 -39.95
CA ALA A 267 16.84 40.67 -38.53
C ALA A 267 16.29 41.78 -37.64
N ILE A 268 15.06 41.61 -37.14
CA ILE A 268 14.52 42.47 -36.09
C ILE A 268 15.09 41.99 -34.75
N PHE A 269 15.93 42.84 -34.14
CA PHE A 269 16.38 42.67 -32.76
C PHE A 269 15.20 42.93 -31.81
N ILE A 270 14.73 41.89 -31.14
CA ILE A 270 13.65 42.00 -30.16
C ILE A 270 14.19 41.95 -28.74
N SER A 271 13.44 42.64 -27.88
CA SER A 271 13.66 42.81 -26.45
C SER A 271 14.08 41.52 -25.77
N THR A 272 15.12 41.61 -24.94
CA THR A 272 15.58 40.57 -24.00
C THR A 272 14.60 40.33 -22.86
N GLU A 273 13.45 41.01 -22.85
CA GLU A 273 12.42 40.85 -21.82
C GLU A 273 11.56 39.61 -22.06
N ALA A 274 11.23 38.90 -20.98
CA ALA A 274 10.45 37.69 -21.07
C ALA A 274 8.99 37.97 -21.46
N VAL A 275 8.60 37.52 -22.66
CA VAL A 275 7.28 37.75 -23.25
C VAL A 275 6.28 36.64 -22.87
N VAL A 276 6.78 35.43 -22.58
CA VAL A 276 5.93 34.26 -22.28
C VAL A 276 6.37 33.55 -21.01
N THR A 277 5.45 32.90 -20.33
CA THR A 277 5.73 31.85 -19.34
C THR A 277 5.45 30.50 -20.01
N LEU A 278 6.50 29.70 -20.19
CA LEU A 278 6.41 28.36 -20.74
C LEU A 278 6.20 27.35 -19.62
N LYS A 279 5.21 26.48 -19.77
CA LYS A 279 4.92 25.38 -18.84
C LYS A 279 4.81 24.07 -19.60
N ILE A 280 5.68 23.13 -19.24
CA ILE A 280 5.72 21.78 -19.81
C ILE A 280 5.34 20.78 -18.71
N ARG A 281 4.34 19.93 -19.00
CA ARG A 281 3.90 18.86 -18.11
C ARG A 281 4.07 17.52 -18.81
N LEU A 282 4.36 16.45 -18.06
CA LEU A 282 4.36 15.11 -18.61
C LEU A 282 3.92 14.08 -17.56
N TYR A 283 3.48 12.92 -18.02
CA TYR A 283 3.20 11.77 -17.17
C TYR A 283 4.50 11.14 -16.68
N LYS A 284 4.86 11.40 -15.43
CA LYS A 284 6.00 10.73 -14.83
C LYS A 284 5.65 9.26 -14.65
N LEU A 285 6.37 8.39 -15.36
CA LEU A 285 6.22 6.94 -15.21
C LEU A 285 6.87 6.53 -13.91
N THR A 286 6.04 6.17 -12.94
CA THR A 286 6.51 5.45 -11.77
C THR A 286 6.63 3.97 -12.14
N PRO A 287 7.67 3.25 -11.69
CA PRO A 287 7.65 1.79 -11.74
C PRO A 287 6.35 1.31 -11.10
N GLY A 288 5.78 0.21 -11.58
CA GLY A 288 4.56 -0.35 -11.00
C GLY A 288 4.85 -0.68 -9.54
N THR A 289 4.41 0.16 -8.62
CA THR A 289 4.63 -0.05 -7.18
C THR A 289 3.30 0.07 -6.46
N PHE A 290 3.15 -0.68 -5.38
CA PHE A 290 2.07 -0.48 -4.42
C PHE A 290 2.56 -0.73 -3.01
N THR A 291 1.95 -0.02 -2.06
CA THR A 291 2.22 -0.17 -0.63
C THR A 291 1.02 -0.80 0.04
N VAL A 292 1.24 -1.91 0.76
CA VAL A 292 0.25 -2.52 1.65
C VAL A 292 0.47 -1.96 3.05
N LYS A 293 -0.44 -1.11 3.50
CA LYS A 293 -0.46 -0.53 4.84
C LYS A 293 -1.23 -1.42 5.80
N ILE A 294 -0.54 -1.88 6.84
CA ILE A 294 -1.09 -2.76 7.87
C ILE A 294 -0.95 -2.05 9.21
N PRO A 295 -2.04 -1.82 9.97
CA PRO A 295 -1.92 -1.28 11.32
C PRO A 295 -1.05 -2.17 12.20
N TRP A 296 -0.21 -1.55 13.04
CA TRP A 296 0.58 -2.28 14.01
C TRP A 296 -0.35 -2.99 15.01
N HIS A 297 -1.35 -2.30 15.56
CA HIS A 297 -2.33 -2.94 16.44
C HIS A 297 -3.70 -3.07 15.76
N ILE A 298 -4.17 -4.31 15.64
CA ILE A 298 -5.54 -4.66 15.28
C ILE A 298 -6.16 -5.36 16.50
N PRO A 299 -7.11 -4.70 17.20
CA PRO A 299 -7.69 -5.21 18.44
C PRO A 299 -8.24 -6.63 18.31
N GLY A 300 -7.89 -7.50 19.25
CA GLY A 300 -8.33 -8.89 19.29
C GLY A 300 -7.64 -9.86 18.32
N PHE A 301 -6.73 -9.38 17.45
CA PHE A 301 -6.02 -10.23 16.49
C PHE A 301 -4.50 -10.20 16.67
N THR A 302 -3.90 -9.01 16.80
CA THR A 302 -2.43 -8.87 16.80
C THR A 302 -1.81 -8.83 18.19
N GLU A 303 -2.61 -8.79 19.25
CA GLU A 303 -2.14 -8.65 20.64
C GLU A 303 -1.29 -9.83 21.10
N LYS A 304 -1.57 -11.02 20.58
CA LYS A 304 -0.86 -12.27 20.93
C LYS A 304 0.46 -12.43 20.19
N PHE A 305 0.83 -11.49 19.32
CA PHE A 305 2.00 -11.66 18.44
C PHE A 305 3.31 -11.34 19.14
N ASP A 306 3.28 -10.51 20.17
CA ASP A 306 4.46 -10.15 20.96
C ASP A 306 4.89 -11.31 21.89
N GLU A 307 3.99 -12.27 22.13
CA GLU A 307 4.24 -13.50 22.91
C GLU A 307 4.83 -14.64 22.06
N LEU A 308 4.89 -14.48 20.73
CA LEU A 308 5.37 -15.50 19.81
C LEU A 308 6.85 -15.27 19.47
N ASP A 309 7.68 -16.32 19.58
CA ASP A 309 9.09 -16.30 19.14
C ASP A 309 9.28 -15.83 17.68
N LYS A 310 8.25 -15.99 16.83
CA LYS A 310 8.25 -15.52 15.44
C LYS A 310 6.92 -14.90 15.07
N SER A 311 6.91 -13.58 14.91
CA SER A 311 5.71 -12.84 14.52
C SER A 311 5.21 -13.22 13.11
N PRO A 312 3.88 -13.45 12.92
CA PRO A 312 3.28 -13.69 11.61
C PRO A 312 3.51 -12.57 10.59
N ARG A 313 3.86 -11.36 11.06
CA ARG A 313 4.13 -10.18 10.22
C ARG A 313 5.28 -10.44 9.24
N HIS A 314 6.34 -11.10 9.68
CA HIS A 314 7.53 -11.39 8.86
C HIS A 314 7.22 -12.22 7.59
N GLN A 315 6.07 -12.90 7.57
CA GLN A 315 5.67 -13.77 6.46
C GLN A 315 4.94 -13.00 5.35
N ILE A 316 4.32 -11.86 5.67
CA ILE A 316 3.48 -11.10 4.75
C ILE A 316 4.27 -10.57 3.54
N PRO A 317 5.46 -9.95 3.69
CA PRO A 317 6.25 -9.48 2.55
C PRO A 317 6.58 -10.59 1.55
N ALA A 318 6.97 -11.77 2.06
CA ALA A 318 7.33 -12.91 1.22
C ALA A 318 6.15 -13.45 0.40
N ILE A 319 4.93 -13.46 0.97
CA ILE A 319 3.76 -13.93 0.24
C ILE A 319 3.27 -12.90 -0.75
N VAL A 320 3.15 -11.63 -0.34
CA VAL A 320 2.71 -10.55 -1.24
C VAL A 320 3.63 -10.46 -2.46
N ASN A 321 4.95 -10.63 -2.26
CA ASN A 321 5.91 -10.64 -3.36
C ASN A 321 5.75 -11.79 -4.36
N ARG A 322 5.09 -12.88 -3.99
CA ARG A 322 4.81 -14.00 -4.90
C ARG A 322 3.49 -13.88 -5.63
N VAL A 323 2.48 -13.34 -4.95
CA VAL A 323 1.15 -13.20 -5.55
C VAL A 323 1.02 -11.92 -6.39
N LYS A 324 1.90 -10.92 -6.19
CA LYS A 324 1.94 -9.72 -7.04
C LYS A 324 2.28 -10.08 -8.49
N ALA A 325 1.87 -9.20 -9.41
CA ALA A 325 2.27 -9.32 -10.81
C ALA A 325 3.80 -9.20 -10.98
N ALA A 326 4.33 -9.91 -11.97
CA ALA A 326 5.74 -9.81 -12.34
C ALA A 326 6.10 -8.37 -12.73
N GLY A 327 7.27 -7.89 -12.30
CA GLY A 327 7.73 -6.52 -12.58
C GLY A 327 7.13 -5.42 -11.68
N VAL A 328 6.15 -5.74 -10.83
CA VAL A 328 5.59 -4.79 -9.84
C VAL A 328 6.39 -4.88 -8.54
N LEU A 329 6.74 -3.78 -7.90
CA LEU A 329 7.34 -3.76 -6.56
C LEU A 329 6.24 -3.62 -5.50
N ALA A 330 6.22 -4.52 -4.51
CA ALA A 330 5.33 -4.41 -3.37
C ALA A 330 6.13 -3.98 -2.13
N VAL A 331 5.64 -2.96 -1.44
CA VAL A 331 6.18 -2.52 -0.14
C VAL A 331 5.14 -2.86 0.93
N ILE A 332 5.55 -3.50 2.01
CA ILE A 332 4.67 -3.71 3.18
C ILE A 332 5.06 -2.67 4.21
N ALA A 333 4.11 -1.83 4.62
CA ALA A 333 4.32 -0.80 5.62
C ALA A 333 3.48 -1.12 6.86
N TYR A 334 4.11 -1.14 8.03
CA TYR A 334 3.39 -1.27 9.28
C TYR A 334 3.24 0.08 9.97
N GLU A 335 2.00 0.51 10.23
CA GLU A 335 1.72 1.83 10.81
C GLU A 335 1.19 1.72 12.23
N GLN A 336 1.86 2.33 13.20
CA GLN A 336 1.30 2.52 14.55
C GLN A 336 0.75 3.92 14.68
N ARG A 337 -0.55 4.02 15.00
CA ARG A 337 -1.21 5.29 15.25
C ARG A 337 -1.30 5.51 16.74
N PHE A 338 -0.77 6.64 17.20
CA PHE A 338 -0.92 7.08 18.57
C PHE A 338 -1.91 8.22 18.59
N GLN A 339 -2.80 8.17 19.56
CA GLN A 339 -3.70 9.27 19.89
C GLN A 339 -3.68 9.38 21.40
N GLU A 340 -3.00 10.41 21.92
CA GLU A 340 -3.01 10.72 23.33
C GLU A 340 -3.93 11.90 23.57
N GLN A 341 -4.91 11.70 24.46
CA GLN A 341 -5.78 12.74 24.95
C GLN A 341 -5.28 13.19 26.32
N HIS A 342 -4.75 14.41 26.38
CA HIS A 342 -4.32 15.03 27.62
C HIS A 342 -5.46 15.92 28.12
N GLN A 343 -5.98 15.62 29.31
CA GLN A 343 -6.89 16.51 30.03
C GLN A 343 -6.03 17.42 30.91
N LEU A 344 -5.92 18.69 30.52
CA LEU A 344 -5.24 19.70 31.31
C LEU A 344 -6.30 20.37 32.17
N THR A 345 -6.26 20.10 33.47
CA THR A 345 -7.10 20.79 34.45
C THR A 345 -6.20 21.73 35.22
N ASP A 346 -6.34 23.03 34.96
CA ASP A 346 -5.60 24.05 35.72
C ASP A 346 -6.58 24.84 36.60
N SER A 347 -6.13 25.17 37.81
CA SER A 347 -6.95 25.89 38.80
C SER A 347 -6.27 27.22 39.14
N LEU A 348 -6.84 28.32 38.63
CA LEU A 348 -6.34 29.66 38.91
C LEU A 348 -6.97 30.19 40.19
N PHE A 349 -6.12 30.45 41.20
CA PHE A 349 -6.53 31.06 42.46
C PHE A 349 -6.26 32.56 42.43
N PHE A 350 -7.32 33.37 42.35
CA PHE A 350 -7.23 34.82 42.53
C PHE A 350 -7.40 35.18 44.01
N ALA A 351 -6.29 35.48 44.69
CA ALA A 351 -6.33 36.13 46.00
C ALA A 351 -6.33 37.65 45.82
N ARG A 352 -7.49 38.30 45.99
CA ARG A 352 -7.58 39.76 45.98
C ARG A 352 -7.15 40.30 47.34
N GLN A 353 -5.92 40.80 47.44
CA GLN A 353 -5.46 41.49 48.64
C GLN A 353 -5.94 42.96 48.58
N LEU A 354 -6.97 43.29 49.36
CA LEU A 354 -7.39 44.67 49.58
C LEU A 354 -6.35 45.34 50.48
N VAL A 355 -5.55 46.24 49.91
CA VAL A 355 -4.67 47.13 50.67
C VAL A 355 -5.48 48.38 51.00
N LEU A 356 -5.90 48.53 52.26
CA LEU A 356 -6.39 49.79 52.81
C LEU A 356 -5.18 50.55 53.35
N GLN A 357 -4.90 51.73 52.78
CA GLN A 357 -3.95 52.69 53.34
C GLN A 357 -4.63 53.43 54.49
N GLU A 358 -4.11 53.28 55.71
CA GLU A 358 -4.48 54.10 56.87
C GLU A 358 -3.79 55.47 56.78
N GLU A 359 -4.57 56.54 56.63
CA GLU A 359 -4.16 57.89 57.04
C GLU A 359 -4.70 58.18 58.45
N GLN A 360 -3.85 58.84 59.24
CA GLN A 360 -3.97 59.03 60.69
C GLN A 360 -5.19 59.88 61.12
N GLY A 361 -5.84 59.49 62.22
CA GLY A 361 -6.67 60.42 63.00
C GLY A 361 -7.71 59.78 63.93
N GLN A 362 -7.32 59.59 65.19
CA GLN A 362 -8.14 59.48 66.42
C GLN A 362 -9.18 58.34 66.57
N GLU A 363 -9.26 57.86 67.81
CA GLU A 363 -9.95 56.66 68.29
C GLU A 363 -11.43 56.56 67.90
N ILE A 364 -11.88 55.36 67.53
CA ILE A 364 -13.06 54.66 68.09
C ILE A 364 -12.93 53.16 67.75
N HIS A 365 -13.02 52.32 68.78
CA HIS A 365 -13.16 50.87 68.68
C HIS A 365 -14.58 50.51 68.19
N PHE A 366 -14.71 49.87 67.02
CA PHE A 366 -15.83 48.94 66.77
C PHE A 366 -15.36 47.77 65.88
N GLN A 367 -15.38 46.57 66.47
CA GLN A 367 -15.29 45.30 65.76
C GLN A 367 -16.56 45.09 64.94
N LEU A 368 -16.42 44.94 63.63
CA LEU A 368 -17.13 43.96 62.79
C LEU A 368 -16.64 44.17 61.36
N THR A 369 -16.07 43.16 60.71
CA THR A 369 -16.54 42.74 59.38
C THR A 369 -15.86 41.46 58.90
N SER A 370 -16.73 40.53 58.56
CA SER A 370 -16.54 39.31 57.80
C SER A 370 -15.41 39.31 56.76
N GLN A 371 -14.46 38.39 56.90
CA GLN A 371 -13.74 37.85 55.75
C GLN A 371 -14.69 36.91 54.97
N GLN A 372 -15.65 37.46 54.24
CA GLN A 372 -16.24 36.73 53.12
C GLN A 372 -15.27 36.87 51.94
N GLY A 373 -14.23 36.04 51.94
CA GLY A 373 -13.44 35.79 50.74
C GLY A 373 -14.33 35.06 49.75
N TYR A 374 -14.84 35.76 48.73
CA TYR A 374 -15.44 35.10 47.57
C TYR A 374 -14.35 34.27 46.87
N ARG A 375 -14.38 32.96 47.09
CA ARG A 375 -13.55 31.98 46.38
C ARG A 375 -14.24 31.68 45.05
N ILE A 376 -13.81 32.38 44.00
CA ILE A 376 -14.24 32.05 42.64
C ILE A 376 -13.22 31.05 42.11
N GLU A 377 -13.63 29.79 42.03
CA GLU A 377 -12.84 28.72 41.43
C GLU A 377 -13.20 28.65 39.94
N HIS A 378 -12.28 29.07 39.08
CA HIS A 378 -12.40 28.85 37.65
C HIS A 378 -11.69 27.53 37.32
N GLN A 379 -12.47 26.50 37.04
CA GLN A 379 -11.96 25.28 36.42
C GLN A 379 -11.81 25.54 34.93
N ILE A 380 -10.56 25.64 34.46
CA ILE A 380 -10.26 25.62 33.04
C ILE A 380 -9.86 24.19 32.70
N SER A 381 -10.76 23.49 32.01
CA SER A 381 -10.48 22.18 31.42
C SER A 381 -10.18 22.36 29.94
N ASP A 382 -8.95 22.09 29.53
CA ASP A 382 -8.59 22.03 28.11
C ASP A 382 -8.29 20.59 27.71
N THR A 383 -8.58 20.25 26.46
CA THR A 383 -8.36 18.91 25.92
C THR A 383 -7.38 19.00 24.75
N LEU A 384 -6.13 18.60 25.00
CA LEU A 384 -5.12 18.51 23.97
C LEU A 384 -5.14 17.09 23.38
N ILE A 385 -5.46 16.98 22.10
CA ILE A 385 -5.34 15.72 21.34
C ILE A 385 -4.06 15.79 20.54
N THR A 386 -3.08 14.98 20.93
CA THR A 386 -1.87 14.76 20.10
C THR A 386 -2.05 13.46 19.32
N SER A 387 -1.76 13.49 18.03
CA SER A 387 -1.82 12.29 17.19
C SER A 387 -0.61 12.20 16.28
N GLY A 388 -0.12 10.98 16.10
CA GLY A 388 1.06 10.69 15.29
C GLY A 388 0.95 9.32 14.62
N VAL A 389 1.61 9.17 13.46
CA VAL A 389 1.72 7.90 12.75
C VAL A 389 3.20 7.55 12.66
N PHE A 390 3.58 6.43 13.26
CA PHE A 390 4.94 5.89 13.19
C PHE A 390 5.00 4.75 12.18
N ASP A 391 6.07 4.74 11.39
CA ASP A 391 6.43 3.63 10.52
C ASP A 391 7.24 2.60 11.32
N CYS A 392 6.65 1.43 11.54
CA CYS A 392 7.23 0.33 12.30
C CYS A 392 7.87 -0.74 11.40
N THR A 393 8.00 -0.47 10.10
CA THR A 393 8.41 -1.49 9.10
C THR A 393 9.79 -2.09 9.36
N TYR A 394 10.70 -1.33 9.98
CA TYR A 394 12.08 -1.75 10.29
C TYR A 394 12.38 -1.85 11.78
N PHE A 395 11.37 -1.73 12.65
CA PHE A 395 11.60 -1.58 14.10
C PHE A 395 11.99 -2.88 14.82
N ASP A 396 11.98 -4.02 14.13
CA ASP A 396 12.23 -5.36 14.71
C ASP A 396 13.64 -5.91 14.42
N SER A 397 14.63 -5.05 14.10
CA SER A 397 16.03 -5.46 14.07
C SER A 397 16.62 -5.48 15.49
N ASP A 398 16.37 -6.54 16.26
CA ASP A 398 17.09 -6.94 17.49
C ASP A 398 17.33 -5.87 18.58
N ASN A 399 16.72 -4.69 18.49
CA ASN A 399 16.84 -3.62 19.47
C ASN A 399 15.92 -3.93 20.65
N ARG A 400 16.38 -4.82 21.51
CA ARG A 400 15.90 -4.88 22.89
C ARG A 400 16.23 -3.52 23.52
N PHE A 401 15.22 -2.67 23.72
CA PHE A 401 15.32 -1.60 24.70
C PHE A 401 15.45 -2.28 26.06
N GLY A 402 16.69 -2.40 26.54
CA GLY A 402 17.03 -2.79 27.90
C GLY A 402 16.90 -1.64 28.87
#